data_AF-A0A2H6HAP0-F1
#
_entry.id   AF-A0A2H6HAP0-F1
#
_cell.length_a   1.000
_cell.length_b   1.000
_cell.length_c   1.000
_cell.angle_alpha   90.00
_cell.angle_beta   90.00
_cell.angle_gamma   90.00
#
_symmetry.space_group_name_H-M   'P 1'
#
loop_
_entity.id
_entity.type
_entity.pdbx_description
1 polymer ?
#
loop_
_entity_poly.entity_id
_entity_poly.type
_entity_poly.pdbx_seq_one_letter_code
_entity_poly.pdbx_strand_id
1 'polypeptide(L)'
;MIEPDEWRQPTPPAEAGRTLSGLGIVSVRTALSMRDVTPSPLEPRGRSGRPVPVECSQPFEKKRSNAVITDAPRVGSRMMLQLSEEMSAGNARLRVDVHGAHPRDHVLEDMSFLNYRLADVRIEPEVTLSTPDIVWNQEGAKAISYDGNVMTFDGDWADGPVQKVIVTMLALRMEAVGLHPFHASAVRYRDKTIVFLGGESNHGKSMGQIEACRRGGRLVSTETTVIDESGRAVMGSKDVFLKKRAKGTERADKAAPNQGVTKFFGEMPTWETYEEPSKVDIVIVPAIDGNFAPSMVEMIPFEAQFQTLHSLQNYFLLNELLAPGWPMPIVDTEALRKKRAGFVQSFCDLPYFFIRAATPQVLMDEVDKVI
;
A
#
# COMPACT_ATOMS: atom_id res chain seq x y z
N MET A 1 -36.99 23.20 26.45
CA MET A 1 -38.13 22.57 25.76
C MET A 1 -38.25 23.19 24.38
N ILE A 2 -37.67 22.52 23.38
CA ILE A 2 -38.00 22.67 21.96
C ILE A 2 -37.83 21.24 21.40
N GLU A 3 -38.92 20.67 20.90
CA GLU A 3 -38.94 19.36 20.26
C GLU A 3 -38.35 19.44 18.83
N PRO A 4 -37.71 18.38 18.30
CA PRO A 4 -37.30 18.31 16.91
C PRO A 4 -38.35 17.59 16.04
N ASP A 5 -38.89 18.31 15.07
CA ASP A 5 -39.76 17.77 14.02
C ASP A 5 -38.97 16.94 12.99
N GLU A 6 -39.47 15.71 12.82
CA GLU A 6 -39.75 15.00 11.56
C GLU A 6 -38.76 15.09 10.39
N TRP A 7 -38.05 13.99 10.14
CA TRP A 7 -37.83 13.49 8.77
C TRP A 7 -38.45 12.11 8.63
N ARG A 8 -39.63 12.06 8.00
CA ARG A 8 -40.41 10.86 7.71
C ARG A 8 -39.72 9.99 6.65
N GLN A 9 -39.64 8.69 6.90
CA GLN A 9 -39.34 7.68 5.88
C GLN A 9 -40.61 7.38 5.04
N PRO A 10 -40.49 7.13 3.73
CA PRO A 10 -41.64 6.72 2.92
C PRO A 10 -41.93 5.22 3.08
N THR A 11 -43.18 4.90 3.40
CA THR A 11 -43.76 3.55 3.46
C THR A 11 -43.88 2.95 2.04
N PRO A 12 -43.64 1.64 1.85
CA PRO A 12 -43.86 0.99 0.55
C PRO A 12 -45.35 0.70 0.32
N PRO A 13 -45.84 0.71 -0.95
CA PRO A 13 -47.22 0.35 -1.24
C PRO A 13 -47.43 -1.18 -1.30
N ALA A 14 -48.60 -1.60 -0.82
CA ALA A 14 -49.08 -2.97 -0.80
C ALA A 14 -49.58 -3.48 -2.17
N GLU A 15 -49.52 -4.80 -2.32
CA GLU A 15 -49.81 -5.59 -3.53
C GLU A 15 -51.25 -5.52 -4.04
N ALA A 16 -51.40 -5.65 -5.37
CA ALA A 16 -52.59 -6.25 -5.99
C ALA A 16 -52.17 -6.98 -7.29
N GLY A 17 -52.41 -8.28 -7.35
CA GLY A 17 -52.07 -9.13 -8.49
C GLY A 17 -53.03 -9.02 -9.68
N ARG A 18 -52.54 -9.39 -10.87
CA ARG A 18 -53.27 -10.09 -11.94
C ARG A 18 -52.32 -10.57 -13.05
N THR A 19 -52.47 -11.87 -13.33
CA THR A 19 -52.15 -12.74 -14.48
C THR A 19 -51.79 -12.18 -15.88
N LEU A 20 -50.99 -13.00 -16.59
CA LEU A 20 -50.94 -13.34 -18.04
C LEU A 20 -49.78 -12.82 -18.93
N SER A 21 -48.98 -13.81 -19.38
CA SER A 21 -48.50 -14.10 -20.74
C SER A 21 -47.72 -13.06 -21.59
N GLY A 22 -46.54 -13.51 -22.06
CA GLY A 22 -46.25 -13.56 -23.50
C GLY A 22 -45.46 -12.41 -24.15
N LEU A 23 -44.30 -12.78 -24.72
CA LEU A 23 -43.60 -12.20 -25.88
C LEU A 23 -43.03 -10.76 -25.82
N GLY A 24 -41.81 -10.61 -26.34
CA GLY A 24 -41.46 -9.41 -27.12
C GLY A 24 -40.10 -8.78 -26.84
N ILE A 25 -39.11 -9.19 -27.62
CA ILE A 25 -37.84 -8.51 -27.88
C ILE A 25 -38.06 -7.02 -28.24
N VAL A 26 -37.27 -6.07 -27.71
CA VAL A 26 -36.68 -4.95 -28.48
C VAL A 26 -35.37 -4.47 -27.82
N SER A 27 -34.29 -4.51 -28.61
CA SER A 27 -33.01 -3.83 -28.39
C SER A 27 -33.13 -2.33 -28.63
N VAL A 28 -32.53 -1.49 -27.79
CA VAL A 28 -32.22 -0.09 -28.15
C VAL A 28 -30.78 0.25 -27.75
N ARG A 29 -29.93 0.39 -28.76
CA ARG A 29 -28.70 1.18 -28.73
C ARG A 29 -29.11 2.66 -28.71
N THR A 30 -28.48 3.45 -27.85
CA THR A 30 -28.39 4.90 -28.05
C THR A 30 -26.96 5.34 -27.76
N ALA A 31 -26.26 5.74 -28.83
CA ALA A 31 -25.06 6.54 -28.78
C ALA A 31 -25.45 8.01 -28.64
N LEU A 32 -24.72 8.77 -27.81
CA LEU A 32 -24.72 10.23 -27.86
C LEU A 32 -23.28 10.72 -27.67
N SER A 33 -22.73 11.27 -28.75
CA SER A 33 -21.53 12.10 -28.75
C SER A 33 -21.89 13.50 -28.25
N MET A 34 -21.03 14.10 -27.43
CA MET A 34 -20.98 15.55 -27.30
C MET A 34 -19.54 16.04 -27.43
N ARG A 35 -19.44 17.15 -28.17
CA ARG A 35 -18.26 17.77 -28.75
C ARG A 35 -17.54 18.67 -27.75
N ASP A 36 -16.24 18.73 -27.95
CA ASP A 36 -15.30 19.84 -27.78
C ASP A 36 -15.85 21.17 -27.23
N VAL A 37 -15.33 21.56 -26.07
CA VAL A 37 -15.28 22.96 -25.61
C VAL A 37 -13.85 23.27 -25.19
N THR A 38 -13.12 23.98 -26.05
CA THR A 38 -11.84 24.63 -25.76
C THR A 38 -12.07 25.97 -25.05
N PRO A 39 -11.32 26.32 -23.99
CA PRO A 39 -11.32 27.68 -23.45
C PRO A 39 -10.28 28.59 -24.12
N SER A 40 -10.70 29.80 -24.45
CA SER A 40 -9.87 30.91 -24.97
C SER A 40 -9.17 31.68 -23.82
N PRO A 41 -7.95 32.24 -24.01
CA PRO A 41 -7.20 32.90 -22.95
C PRO A 41 -7.58 34.38 -22.80
N LEU A 42 -7.66 34.85 -21.55
CA LEU A 42 -7.84 36.27 -21.20
C LEU A 42 -6.48 36.96 -21.05
N GLU A 43 -6.27 38.05 -21.78
CA GLU A 43 -5.14 38.96 -21.66
C GLU A 43 -5.17 39.85 -20.39
N PRO A 44 -4.01 40.35 -19.91
CA PRO A 44 -3.88 41.09 -18.67
C PRO A 44 -4.06 42.62 -18.82
N ARG A 45 -4.70 43.25 -17.82
CA ARG A 45 -4.78 44.71 -17.67
C ARG A 45 -3.53 45.28 -16.99
N GLY A 46 -2.93 46.29 -17.61
CA GLY A 46 -1.79 47.04 -17.06
C GLY A 46 -2.19 48.33 -16.31
N ARG A 47 -1.27 48.77 -15.44
CA ARG A 47 -0.93 50.14 -14.94
C ARG A 47 0.07 49.93 -13.78
N SER A 48 1.08 50.74 -13.46
CA SER A 48 1.85 51.82 -14.11
C SER A 48 2.90 52.20 -13.05
N GLY A 49 4.19 52.26 -13.39
CA GLY A 49 5.26 52.71 -12.50
C GLY A 49 6.55 53.00 -13.27
N ARG A 50 7.13 54.19 -13.06
CA ARG A 50 8.04 54.94 -13.96
C ARG A 50 9.46 54.38 -14.16
N PRO A 51 10.15 54.75 -15.27
CA PRO A 51 11.54 54.39 -15.59
C PRO A 51 12.56 55.47 -15.22
N VAL A 52 13.84 55.09 -15.07
CA VAL A 52 15.03 55.97 -15.00
C VAL A 52 16.20 55.22 -15.71
N PRO A 53 17.24 55.88 -16.27
CA PRO A 53 17.48 55.95 -17.71
C PRO A 53 18.70 55.16 -18.19
N VAL A 54 18.75 54.98 -19.51
CA VAL A 54 19.87 54.42 -20.28
C VAL A 54 20.83 55.54 -20.65
N GLU A 55 22.13 55.32 -20.42
CA GLU A 55 23.21 56.07 -21.07
C GLU A 55 23.99 55.14 -22.03
N CYS A 56 24.32 55.72 -23.18
CA CYS A 56 24.94 55.09 -24.34
C CYS A 56 26.41 55.51 -24.41
N SER A 57 27.34 54.56 -24.59
CA SER A 57 28.51 54.69 -25.50
C SER A 57 29.44 53.46 -25.41
N GLN A 58 29.76 52.89 -26.58
CA GLN A 58 30.83 51.90 -26.84
C GLN A 58 32.20 52.64 -27.03
N PRO A 59 33.39 52.03 -27.36
CA PRO A 59 33.60 50.66 -27.86
C PRO A 59 34.96 49.93 -27.59
N PHE A 60 35.06 48.73 -28.19
CA PHE A 60 36.27 48.01 -28.66
C PHE A 60 37.23 47.34 -27.67
N GLU A 61 37.26 45.99 -27.67
CA GLU A 61 38.44 45.25 -28.14
C GLU A 61 38.15 43.77 -28.46
N LYS A 62 38.63 43.33 -29.64
CA LYS A 62 38.64 41.95 -30.12
C LYS A 62 39.81 41.20 -29.50
N LYS A 63 39.60 39.97 -29.01
CA LYS A 63 40.58 38.87 -29.18
C LYS A 63 39.87 37.53 -29.39
N ARG A 64 40.28 36.89 -30.48
CA ARG A 64 39.84 35.58 -30.98
C ARG A 64 40.31 34.45 -30.05
N SER A 65 39.54 33.37 -29.95
CA SER A 65 40.11 32.03 -30.19
C SER A 65 39.01 31.08 -30.64
N ASN A 66 39.22 30.48 -31.81
CA ASN A 66 38.45 29.36 -32.33
C ASN A 66 38.81 28.11 -31.52
N ALA A 67 37.83 27.39 -31.00
CA ALA A 67 37.96 25.98 -30.70
C ALA A 67 36.76 25.26 -31.32
N VAL A 68 37.06 24.51 -32.37
CA VAL A 68 36.17 23.59 -33.05
C VAL A 68 35.79 22.50 -32.05
N ILE A 69 34.51 22.45 -31.65
CA ILE A 69 33.96 21.31 -30.92
C ILE A 69 33.60 20.27 -31.98
N THR A 70 34.49 19.32 -32.21
CA THR A 70 34.15 18.07 -32.89
C THR A 70 33.47 17.16 -31.86
N ASP A 71 32.14 17.10 -31.91
CA ASP A 71 31.36 16.05 -31.26
C ASP A 71 31.65 14.72 -31.94
N ALA A 72 32.57 13.95 -31.35
CA ALA A 72 32.63 12.52 -31.56
C ALA A 72 31.63 11.86 -30.60
N PRO A 73 30.79 10.91 -31.05
CA PRO A 73 29.88 10.20 -30.17
C PRO A 73 30.73 9.42 -29.15
N ARG A 74 30.54 9.72 -27.85
CA ARG A 74 31.10 8.91 -26.78
C ARG A 74 30.51 7.51 -26.90
N VAL A 75 31.37 6.58 -27.32
CA VAL A 75 31.16 5.14 -27.21
C VAL A 75 30.70 4.84 -25.78
N GLY A 76 29.54 4.17 -25.67
CA GLY A 76 28.82 3.98 -24.42
C GLY A 76 29.70 3.46 -23.29
N SER A 77 29.70 4.20 -22.18
CA SER A 77 30.03 3.64 -20.87
C SER A 77 29.10 2.45 -20.66
N ARG A 78 29.64 1.24 -20.75
CA ARG A 78 28.93 0.03 -20.33
C ARG A 78 28.73 0.19 -18.84
N MET A 79 27.52 0.52 -18.39
CA MET A 79 27.24 0.73 -16.97
C MET A 79 27.65 -0.53 -16.18
N MET A 80 28.72 -0.39 -15.40
CA MET A 80 29.35 -1.49 -14.69
C MET A 80 28.42 -1.97 -13.58
N LEU A 81 28.16 -3.28 -13.51
CA LEU A 81 27.46 -3.89 -12.38
C LEU A 81 28.33 -3.66 -11.14
N GLN A 82 27.77 -2.95 -10.16
CA GLN A 82 28.46 -2.56 -8.95
C GLN A 82 28.09 -3.49 -7.78
N LEU A 83 26.79 -3.79 -7.65
CA LEU A 83 26.25 -4.64 -6.59
C LEU A 83 25.16 -5.53 -7.17
N SER A 84 25.12 -6.77 -6.73
CA SER A 84 23.99 -7.67 -6.90
C SER A 84 23.65 -8.22 -5.51
N GLU A 85 22.41 -8.01 -5.09
CA GLU A 85 21.95 -8.39 -3.75
C GLU A 85 20.62 -9.13 -3.88
N GLU A 86 20.51 -10.27 -3.19
CA GLU A 86 19.31 -11.08 -3.15
C GLU A 86 18.66 -10.97 -1.79
N MET A 87 17.34 -10.80 -1.78
CA MET A 87 16.52 -10.74 -0.57
C MET A 87 15.50 -11.87 -0.58
N SER A 88 15.16 -12.38 0.60
CA SER A 88 14.13 -13.40 0.77
C SER A 88 13.07 -13.00 1.78
N ALA A 89 11.85 -13.50 1.58
CA ALA A 89 10.77 -13.52 2.56
C ALA A 89 10.09 -14.90 2.48
N GLY A 90 10.37 -15.75 3.46
CA GLY A 90 10.02 -17.17 3.38
C GLY A 90 10.72 -17.83 2.20
N ASN A 91 9.94 -18.47 1.31
CA ASN A 91 10.47 -19.10 0.10
C ASN A 91 10.51 -18.16 -1.13
N ALA A 92 10.00 -16.93 -1.00
CA ALA A 92 10.08 -15.94 -2.06
C ALA A 92 11.46 -15.30 -2.07
N ARG A 93 12.04 -15.17 -3.26
CA ARG A 93 13.34 -14.52 -3.49
C ARG A 93 13.20 -13.40 -4.51
N LEU A 94 13.95 -12.34 -4.31
CA LEU A 94 14.01 -11.15 -5.16
C LEU A 94 15.48 -10.74 -5.32
N ARG A 95 15.95 -10.52 -6.54
CA ARG A 95 17.30 -10.01 -6.82
C ARG A 95 17.26 -8.57 -7.30
N VAL A 96 18.16 -7.75 -6.75
CA VAL A 96 18.39 -6.37 -7.15
C VAL A 96 19.80 -6.21 -7.68
N ASP A 97 19.93 -5.67 -8.89
CA ASP A 97 21.20 -5.30 -9.50
C ASP A 97 21.34 -3.77 -9.52
N VAL A 98 22.48 -3.26 -9.05
CA VAL A 98 22.81 -1.83 -9.07
C VAL A 98 23.99 -1.61 -10.01
N HIS A 99 23.81 -0.69 -10.95
CA HIS A 99 24.81 -0.29 -11.93
C HIS A 99 25.18 1.18 -11.76
N GLY A 100 26.46 1.50 -11.83
CA GLY A 100 26.95 2.88 -11.75
C GLY A 100 28.35 2.99 -11.16
N ALA A 101 28.87 4.21 -11.16
CA ALA A 101 30.20 4.50 -10.62
C ALA A 101 30.25 4.63 -9.09
N HIS A 102 29.09 4.70 -8.39
CA HIS A 102 29.04 4.92 -6.95
C HIS A 102 28.92 3.58 -6.20
N PRO A 103 30.00 3.14 -5.51
CA PRO A 103 29.95 1.88 -4.77
C PRO A 103 28.95 1.97 -3.62
N ARG A 104 28.23 0.87 -3.42
CA ARG A 104 27.35 0.61 -2.28
C ARG A 104 27.66 -0.76 -1.71
N ASP A 105 27.60 -0.86 -0.38
CA ASP A 105 27.72 -2.13 0.33
C ASP A 105 26.40 -2.91 0.32
N HIS A 106 25.27 -2.18 0.36
CA HIS A 106 23.91 -2.72 0.35
C HIS A 106 22.99 -1.88 -0.54
N VAL A 107 21.91 -2.48 -1.05
CA VAL A 107 20.89 -1.74 -1.82
C VAL A 107 20.23 -0.69 -0.94
N LEU A 108 19.87 -1.06 0.29
CA LEU A 108 19.24 -0.21 1.28
C LEU A 108 20.13 -0.03 2.51
N GLU A 109 20.15 1.17 3.07
CA GLU A 109 20.90 1.44 4.31
C GLU A 109 20.23 0.83 5.57
N ASP A 110 18.92 0.61 5.53
CA ASP A 110 18.13 0.14 6.68
C ASP A 110 16.99 -0.80 6.24
N MET A 111 16.97 -2.00 6.83
CA MET A 111 15.98 -3.05 6.58
C MET A 111 14.75 -2.98 7.49
N SER A 112 14.72 -2.08 8.48
CA SER A 112 13.63 -1.96 9.46
C SER A 112 12.26 -1.78 8.82
N PHE A 113 12.18 -0.98 7.75
CA PHE A 113 10.95 -0.78 6.99
C PHE A 113 10.49 -2.05 6.28
N LEU A 114 11.40 -2.78 5.65
CA LEU A 114 11.07 -4.03 4.96
C LEU A 114 10.60 -5.10 5.95
N ASN A 115 11.27 -5.24 7.09
CA ASN A 115 10.86 -6.18 8.13
C ASN A 115 9.51 -5.84 8.75
N TYR A 116 9.22 -4.55 8.91
CA TYR A 116 7.91 -4.07 9.35
C TYR A 116 6.81 -4.36 8.29
N ARG A 117 7.11 -4.24 6.99
CA ARG A 117 6.12 -4.39 5.92
C ARG A 117 5.97 -5.79 5.33
N LEU A 118 6.99 -6.64 5.31
CA LEU A 118 6.90 -7.93 4.61
C LEU A 118 7.22 -9.14 5.46
N ALA A 119 7.50 -8.93 6.75
CA ALA A 119 7.82 -9.95 7.74
C ALA A 119 9.10 -10.76 7.42
N ASP A 120 10.12 -10.59 8.27
CA ASP A 120 11.35 -11.40 8.23
C ASP A 120 12.05 -11.39 6.86
N VAL A 121 12.26 -10.18 6.31
CA VAL A 121 13.02 -10.00 5.08
C VAL A 121 14.51 -10.13 5.40
N ARG A 122 15.19 -11.03 4.69
CA ARG A 122 16.61 -11.31 4.90
C ARG A 122 17.39 -10.98 3.65
N ILE A 123 18.59 -10.44 3.82
CA ILE A 123 19.58 -10.38 2.76
C ILE A 123 20.27 -11.74 2.71
N GLU A 124 20.26 -12.36 1.54
CA GLU A 124 20.86 -13.66 1.31
C GLU A 124 22.38 -13.52 1.16
N PRO A 125 23.17 -14.48 1.67
CA PRO A 125 24.63 -14.41 1.60
C PRO A 125 25.16 -14.58 0.18
N GLU A 126 24.39 -15.21 -0.70
CA GLU A 126 24.75 -15.48 -2.09
C GLU A 126 23.57 -15.18 -3.01
N VAL A 127 23.86 -14.62 -4.19
CA VAL A 127 22.87 -14.42 -5.25
C VAL A 127 22.71 -15.71 -6.03
N THR A 128 21.49 -16.26 -6.00
CA THR A 128 21.15 -17.54 -6.64
C THR A 128 20.28 -17.34 -7.88
N LEU A 129 19.50 -16.26 -7.93
CA LEU A 129 18.65 -15.94 -9.07
C LEU A 129 19.49 -15.49 -10.27
N SER A 130 19.27 -16.12 -11.43
CA SER A 130 20.00 -15.82 -12.66
C SER A 130 19.65 -14.47 -13.28
N THR A 131 18.45 -13.94 -13.01
CA THR A 131 17.94 -12.69 -13.56
C THR A 131 17.51 -11.77 -12.43
N PRO A 132 17.84 -10.46 -12.48
CA PRO A 132 17.34 -9.50 -11.50
C PRO A 132 15.84 -9.26 -11.69
N ASP A 133 15.20 -8.89 -10.60
CA ASP A 133 13.83 -8.38 -10.56
C ASP A 133 13.79 -6.85 -10.58
N ILE A 134 14.84 -6.23 -10.05
CA ILE A 134 15.01 -4.80 -10.00
C ILE A 134 16.41 -4.48 -10.53
N VAL A 135 16.47 -3.53 -11.44
CA VAL A 135 17.72 -2.94 -11.94
C VAL A 135 17.72 -1.47 -11.56
N TRP A 136 18.79 -1.00 -10.93
CA TRP A 136 18.98 0.41 -10.63
C TRP A 136 20.24 0.94 -11.30
N ASN A 137 20.04 1.73 -12.35
CA ASN A 137 21.06 2.49 -13.03
C ASN A 137 21.20 3.86 -12.34
N GLN A 138 22.28 4.06 -11.58
CA GLN A 138 22.46 5.27 -10.78
C GLN A 138 22.71 6.53 -11.61
N GLU A 139 23.14 6.36 -12.87
CA GLU A 139 23.46 7.45 -13.78
C GLU A 139 22.27 7.77 -14.71
N GLY A 140 22.25 9.01 -15.21
CA GLY A 140 21.25 9.46 -16.18
C GLY A 140 20.08 10.23 -15.58
N ALA A 141 19.06 10.44 -16.42
CA ALA A 141 17.85 11.16 -16.02
C ALA A 141 17.00 10.27 -15.12
N LYS A 142 16.39 10.87 -14.08
CA LYS A 142 15.47 10.16 -13.20
C LYS A 142 14.32 9.56 -14.03
N ALA A 143 14.20 8.23 -14.00
CA ALA A 143 13.10 7.50 -14.60
C ALA A 143 12.81 6.20 -13.85
N ILE A 144 11.61 5.66 -14.08
CA ILE A 144 11.26 4.31 -13.63
C ILE A 144 10.33 3.66 -14.67
N SER A 145 10.53 2.37 -14.92
CA SER A 145 9.68 1.57 -15.80
C SER A 145 9.56 0.13 -15.33
N TYR A 146 8.49 -0.56 -15.75
CA TYR A 146 8.29 -1.98 -15.53
C TYR A 146 7.91 -2.64 -16.86
N ASP A 147 8.64 -3.69 -17.25
CA ASP A 147 8.43 -4.39 -18.53
C ASP A 147 7.51 -5.62 -18.43
N GLY A 148 6.99 -5.90 -17.23
CA GLY A 148 6.23 -7.12 -16.92
C GLY A 148 7.03 -8.15 -16.13
N ASN A 149 8.35 -8.00 -16.02
CA ASN A 149 9.24 -8.86 -15.25
C ASN A 149 10.22 -8.08 -14.37
N VAL A 150 10.85 -7.04 -14.91
CA VAL A 150 11.93 -6.28 -14.25
C VAL A 150 11.50 -4.83 -14.05
N MET A 151 11.65 -4.33 -12.82
CA MET A 151 11.55 -2.90 -12.53
C MET A 151 12.89 -2.23 -12.77
N THR A 152 12.94 -1.21 -13.63
CA THR A 152 14.17 -0.47 -13.90
C THR A 152 14.06 0.95 -13.36
N PHE A 153 15.00 1.34 -12.50
CA PHE A 153 15.24 2.71 -12.08
C PHE A 153 16.42 3.30 -12.86
N ASP A 154 16.28 4.52 -13.35
CA ASP A 154 17.38 5.33 -13.89
C ASP A 154 17.57 6.60 -13.06
N GLY A 155 18.83 7.03 -12.92
CA GLY A 155 19.25 8.20 -12.18
C GLY A 155 19.29 8.05 -10.65
N ASP A 156 19.51 9.17 -9.97
CA ASP A 156 19.66 9.24 -8.51
C ASP A 156 18.31 9.15 -7.79
N TRP A 157 18.02 8.00 -7.17
CA TRP A 157 16.83 7.74 -6.36
C TRP A 157 17.18 7.65 -4.88
N ALA A 158 16.30 8.20 -4.03
CA ALA A 158 16.41 7.98 -2.59
C ALA A 158 15.99 6.55 -2.22
N ASP A 159 16.42 6.08 -1.04
CA ASP A 159 16.11 4.75 -0.52
C ASP A 159 14.60 4.48 -0.38
N GLY A 160 13.80 5.46 0.05
CA GLY A 160 12.35 5.27 0.27
C GLY A 160 11.58 4.78 -0.98
N PRO A 161 11.74 5.41 -2.15
CA PRO A 161 11.23 4.91 -3.43
C PRO A 161 11.67 3.47 -3.77
N VAL A 162 12.96 3.16 -3.57
CA VAL A 162 13.51 1.83 -3.83
C VAL A 162 12.90 0.80 -2.88
N GLN A 163 12.74 1.15 -1.59
CA GLN A 163 12.05 0.33 -0.59
C GLN A 163 10.60 0.01 -1.00
N LYS A 164 9.84 1.01 -1.48
CA LYS A 164 8.45 0.79 -1.95
C LYS A 164 8.41 -0.22 -3.09
N VAL A 165 9.33 -0.11 -4.06
CA VAL A 165 9.40 -1.06 -5.16
C VAL A 165 9.81 -2.45 -4.69
N ILE A 166 10.81 -2.57 -3.80
CA ILE A 166 11.19 -3.86 -3.21
C ILE A 166 9.98 -4.51 -2.53
N VAL A 167 9.19 -3.72 -1.76
CA VAL A 167 7.96 -4.24 -1.15
C VAL A 167 7.01 -4.82 -2.18
N THR A 168 6.73 -4.06 -3.25
CA THR A 168 5.81 -4.50 -4.31
C THR A 168 6.33 -5.74 -5.06
N MET A 169 7.60 -5.73 -5.47
CA MET A 169 8.18 -6.81 -6.25
C MET A 169 8.33 -8.09 -5.41
N LEU A 170 8.71 -7.98 -4.15
CA LEU A 170 8.78 -9.13 -3.25
C LEU A 170 7.38 -9.68 -2.95
N ALA A 171 6.36 -8.83 -2.81
CA ALA A 171 4.96 -9.29 -2.68
C ALA A 171 4.49 -10.11 -3.89
N LEU A 172 4.85 -9.71 -5.12
CA LEU A 172 4.58 -10.53 -6.32
C LEU A 172 5.28 -11.90 -6.27
N ARG A 173 6.54 -11.92 -5.80
CA ARG A 173 7.29 -13.16 -5.63
C ARG A 173 6.70 -14.05 -4.54
N MET A 174 6.17 -13.48 -3.47
CA MET A 174 5.40 -14.19 -2.44
C MET A 174 4.12 -14.81 -3.00
N GLU A 175 3.32 -14.05 -3.76
CA GLU A 175 2.09 -14.58 -4.39
C GLU A 175 2.39 -15.69 -5.41
N ALA A 176 3.55 -15.64 -6.06
CA ALA A 176 3.99 -16.69 -6.98
C ALA A 176 4.23 -18.04 -6.26
N VAL A 177 4.62 -18.01 -4.98
CA VAL A 177 4.86 -19.20 -4.15
C VAL A 177 3.73 -19.50 -3.16
N GLY A 178 2.57 -18.84 -3.31
CA GLY A 178 1.38 -19.09 -2.48
C GLY A 178 1.40 -18.42 -1.11
N LEU A 179 2.16 -17.34 -0.97
CA LEU A 179 2.21 -16.50 0.23
C LEU A 179 1.54 -15.15 -0.05
N HIS A 180 0.57 -14.78 0.77
CA HIS A 180 -0.25 -13.60 0.56
C HIS A 180 -0.02 -12.63 1.73
N PRO A 181 0.70 -11.52 1.56
CA PRO A 181 0.87 -10.53 2.61
C PRO A 181 -0.40 -9.68 2.78
N PHE A 182 -1.01 -9.73 3.95
CA PHE A 182 -2.17 -8.93 4.32
C PHE A 182 -1.75 -7.74 5.16
N HIS A 183 -2.36 -6.59 4.90
CA HIS A 183 -2.24 -5.43 5.77
C HIS A 183 -3.18 -5.68 6.95
N ALA A 184 -2.69 -6.49 7.89
CA ALA A 184 -3.46 -7.09 8.95
C ALA A 184 -2.56 -7.37 10.16
N SER A 185 -3.17 -7.45 11.33
CA SER A 185 -2.55 -7.96 12.55
C SER A 185 -3.23 -9.27 12.93
N ALA A 186 -2.56 -10.13 13.69
CA ALA A 186 -3.15 -11.38 14.13
C ALA A 186 -2.76 -11.72 15.56
N VAL A 187 -3.72 -12.29 16.30
CA VAL A 187 -3.55 -12.72 17.69
C VAL A 187 -4.20 -14.08 17.88
N ARG A 188 -3.52 -14.96 18.62
CA ARG A 188 -4.06 -16.22 19.13
C ARG A 188 -4.71 -15.95 20.48
N TYR A 189 -6.03 -15.87 20.54
CA TYR A 189 -6.81 -15.52 21.73
C TYR A 189 -7.94 -16.52 21.94
N ARG A 190 -8.05 -17.07 23.17
CA ARG A 190 -9.02 -18.12 23.55
C ARG A 190 -9.07 -19.30 22.56
N ASP A 191 -7.89 -19.79 22.18
CA ASP A 191 -7.75 -20.86 21.20
C ASP A 191 -8.42 -20.60 19.84
N LYS A 192 -8.57 -19.33 19.48
CA LYS A 192 -8.88 -18.87 18.13
C LYS A 192 -7.83 -17.90 17.62
N THR A 193 -7.55 -17.93 16.33
CA THR A 193 -6.66 -16.98 15.67
C THR A 193 -7.50 -15.95 14.95
N ILE A 194 -7.41 -14.74 15.46
CA ILE A 194 -8.18 -13.59 15.06
C ILE A 194 -7.28 -12.73 14.19
N VAL A 195 -7.71 -12.45 12.96
CA VAL A 195 -7.07 -11.49 12.08
C VAL A 195 -7.82 -10.17 12.17
N PHE A 196 -7.16 -9.10 12.61
CA PHE A 196 -7.71 -7.75 12.48
C PHE A 196 -7.25 -7.17 11.14
N LEU A 197 -8.19 -6.98 10.23
CA LEU A 197 -7.94 -6.58 8.86
C LEU A 197 -7.84 -5.06 8.72
N GLY A 198 -6.81 -4.57 8.06
CA GLY A 198 -6.73 -3.21 7.54
C GLY A 198 -7.19 -3.17 6.08
N GLY A 199 -8.49 -2.96 5.87
CA GLY A 199 -9.15 -2.80 4.58
C GLY A 199 -9.33 -1.34 4.18
N GLU A 200 -10.45 -1.01 3.56
CA GLU A 200 -10.79 0.33 3.10
C GLU A 200 -11.17 1.22 4.28
N SER A 201 -10.39 2.28 4.52
CA SER A 201 -10.73 3.39 5.42
C SER A 201 -11.10 3.01 6.86
N ASN A 202 -10.75 1.80 7.31
CA ASN A 202 -11.06 1.33 8.64
C ASN A 202 -9.88 1.55 9.60
N HIS A 203 -10.16 1.60 10.90
CA HIS A 203 -9.21 2.01 11.92
C HIS A 203 -9.31 1.12 13.15
N GLY A 204 -8.18 0.92 13.83
CA GLY A 204 -8.16 0.17 15.09
C GLY A 204 -7.53 -1.23 15.02
N LYS A 205 -7.00 -1.66 13.87
CA LYS A 205 -6.24 -2.91 13.71
C LYS A 205 -5.19 -3.13 14.81
N SER A 206 -4.26 -2.18 14.95
CA SER A 206 -3.17 -2.28 15.94
C SER A 206 -3.72 -2.18 17.36
N MET A 207 -4.70 -1.31 17.61
CA MET A 207 -5.27 -1.12 18.94
C MET A 207 -6.08 -2.33 19.41
N GLY A 208 -6.85 -2.96 18.51
CA GLY A 208 -7.56 -4.21 18.76
C GLY A 208 -6.61 -5.37 19.04
N GLN A 209 -5.52 -5.48 18.27
CA GLN A 209 -4.46 -6.46 18.53
C GLN A 209 -3.81 -6.26 19.91
N ILE A 210 -3.46 -5.02 20.27
CA ILE A 210 -2.85 -4.72 21.57
C ILE A 210 -3.82 -5.06 22.71
N GLU A 211 -5.10 -4.71 22.59
CA GLU A 211 -6.10 -5.07 23.60
C GLU A 211 -6.30 -6.57 23.71
N ALA A 212 -6.38 -7.30 22.59
CA ALA A 212 -6.46 -8.76 22.61
C ALA A 212 -5.25 -9.39 23.32
N CYS A 213 -4.05 -8.88 23.05
CA CYS A 213 -2.83 -9.31 23.75
C CYS A 213 -2.89 -8.99 25.25
N ARG A 214 -3.36 -7.78 25.61
CA ARG A 214 -3.56 -7.36 27.02
C ARG A 214 -4.55 -8.27 27.75
N ARG A 215 -5.53 -8.85 27.06
CA ARG A 215 -6.50 -9.83 27.59
C ARG A 215 -5.97 -11.27 27.65
N GLY A 216 -4.66 -11.48 27.43
CA GLY A 216 -4.03 -12.81 27.46
C GLY A 216 -3.91 -13.49 26.10
N GLY A 217 -4.19 -12.78 25.00
CA GLY A 217 -3.87 -13.25 23.67
C GLY A 217 -2.36 -13.28 23.42
N ARG A 218 -1.92 -14.19 22.55
CA ARG A 218 -0.52 -14.28 22.09
C ARG A 218 -0.37 -13.66 20.72
N LEU A 219 0.63 -12.82 20.53
CA LEU A 219 0.86 -12.10 19.27
C LEU A 219 1.27 -13.08 18.17
N VAL A 220 0.53 -13.10 17.07
CA VAL A 220 0.97 -13.78 15.83
C VAL A 220 1.72 -12.77 14.95
N SER A 221 1.13 -11.59 14.73
CA SER A 221 1.68 -10.54 13.87
C SER A 221 1.09 -9.15 14.15
N THR A 222 1.80 -8.09 13.74
CA THR A 222 1.44 -6.68 14.01
C THR A 222 0.94 -5.92 12.77
N GLU A 223 1.83 -5.52 11.86
CA GLU A 223 1.51 -4.71 10.70
C GLU A 223 1.05 -5.57 9.51
N THR A 224 1.78 -6.66 9.32
CA THR A 224 1.65 -7.56 8.18
C THR A 224 1.44 -8.98 8.68
N THR A 225 0.42 -9.64 8.16
CA THR A 225 0.18 -11.07 8.35
C THR A 225 0.32 -11.75 7.00
N VAL A 226 1.29 -12.65 6.85
CA VAL A 226 1.43 -13.47 5.65
C VAL A 226 0.58 -14.72 5.82
N ILE A 227 -0.35 -14.93 4.90
CA ILE A 227 -1.28 -16.06 4.90
C ILE A 227 -0.96 -16.97 3.73
N ASP A 228 -0.88 -18.28 3.98
CA ASP A 228 -0.67 -19.27 2.92
C ASP A 228 -1.98 -19.69 2.22
N GLU A 229 -1.88 -20.45 1.13
CA GLU A 229 -3.04 -21.00 0.38
C GLU A 229 -4.00 -21.84 1.22
N SER A 230 -3.59 -22.30 2.41
CA SER A 230 -4.44 -23.08 3.32
C SER A 230 -5.15 -22.21 4.38
N GLY A 231 -5.01 -20.88 4.30
CA GLY A 231 -5.62 -19.95 5.24
C GLY A 231 -4.92 -19.92 6.60
N ARG A 232 -3.63 -20.27 6.66
CA ARG A 232 -2.82 -20.16 7.89
C ARG A 232 -1.98 -18.90 7.87
N ALA A 233 -1.98 -18.16 8.97
CA ALA A 233 -0.97 -17.15 9.24
C ALA A 233 0.38 -17.86 9.50
N VAL A 234 1.33 -17.70 8.60
CA VAL A 234 2.62 -18.42 8.61
C VAL A 234 3.81 -17.51 8.92
N MET A 235 3.68 -16.21 8.66
CA MET A 235 4.71 -15.21 8.98
C MET A 235 4.02 -13.89 9.31
N GLY A 236 4.74 -13.00 9.97
CA GLY A 236 4.23 -11.64 10.21
C GLY A 236 5.25 -10.76 10.88
N SER A 237 5.06 -9.45 10.72
CA SER A 237 5.91 -8.48 11.41
C SER A 237 5.70 -8.60 12.92
N LYS A 238 6.78 -8.46 13.69
CA LYS A 238 6.74 -8.53 15.16
C LYS A 238 6.88 -7.16 15.82
N ASP A 239 7.47 -6.19 15.12
CA ASP A 239 7.53 -4.81 15.58
C ASP A 239 6.15 -4.16 15.50
N VAL A 240 5.68 -3.63 16.63
CA VAL A 240 4.35 -2.97 16.71
C VAL A 240 4.34 -1.66 15.92
N PHE A 241 5.47 -0.95 15.90
CA PHE A 241 5.58 0.36 15.28
C PHE A 241 6.87 0.53 14.49
N LEU A 242 6.76 1.22 13.36
CA LEU A 242 7.91 1.71 12.62
C LEU A 242 8.60 2.84 13.40
N LYS A 243 9.85 2.61 13.83
CA LYS A 243 10.63 3.54 14.65
C LYS A 243 11.21 4.72 13.85
N LYS A 244 11.47 4.54 12.56
CA LYS A 244 12.09 5.52 11.67
C LYS A 244 11.50 5.43 10.27
N ARG A 245 11.25 6.57 9.63
CA ARG A 245 10.85 6.64 8.21
C ARG A 245 12.05 7.02 7.35
N ALA A 246 12.18 6.38 6.19
CA ALA A 246 13.19 6.75 5.21
C ALA A 246 12.85 8.08 4.54
N LYS A 247 13.87 8.78 4.05
CA LYS A 247 13.71 10.03 3.30
C LYS A 247 12.81 9.82 2.07
N GLY A 248 11.86 10.73 1.86
CA GLY A 248 10.89 10.65 0.75
C GLY A 248 9.61 9.87 1.08
N THR A 249 9.40 9.51 2.35
CA THR A 249 8.18 8.82 2.83
C THR A 249 7.44 9.62 3.93
N GLU A 250 7.79 10.88 4.10
CA GLU A 250 7.25 11.78 5.11
C GLU A 250 5.79 12.13 4.81
N ARG A 251 4.93 12.08 5.84
CA ARG A 251 3.48 12.26 5.72
C ARG A 251 2.96 13.01 6.95
N ALA A 252 2.30 14.15 6.73
CA ALA A 252 1.77 14.99 7.83
C ALA A 252 0.58 14.34 8.56
N ASP A 253 -0.15 13.44 7.91
CA ASP A 253 -1.30 12.73 8.50
C ASP A 253 -0.90 11.64 9.49
N LYS A 254 0.39 11.28 9.57
CA LYS A 254 0.86 10.19 10.42
C LYS A 254 1.29 10.73 11.79
N ALA A 255 0.39 10.62 12.76
CA ALA A 255 0.70 10.88 14.17
C ALA A 255 1.84 9.98 14.68
N ALA A 256 2.48 10.38 15.77
CA ALA A 256 3.52 9.56 16.39
C ALA A 256 2.93 8.21 16.84
N PRO A 257 3.58 7.06 16.52
CA PRO A 257 2.98 5.74 16.68
C PRO A 257 2.47 5.42 18.10
N ASN A 258 3.17 5.95 19.11
CA ASN A 258 2.89 5.65 20.51
C ASN A 258 1.71 6.44 21.11
N GLN A 259 1.21 7.50 20.44
CA GLN A 259 0.13 8.32 21.02
C GLN A 259 -1.16 7.52 21.24
N GLY A 260 -1.48 6.60 20.34
CA GLY A 260 -2.63 5.69 20.52
C GLY A 260 -2.46 4.82 21.75
N VAL A 261 -1.24 4.31 22.00
CA VAL A 261 -0.95 3.47 23.16
C VAL A 261 -1.10 4.26 24.45
N THR A 262 -0.48 5.44 24.53
CA THR A 262 -0.61 6.31 25.71
C THR A 262 -2.07 6.67 25.98
N LYS A 263 -2.86 6.94 24.93
CA LYS A 263 -4.28 7.29 25.07
C LYS A 263 -5.13 6.14 25.60
N PHE A 264 -4.95 4.91 25.09
CA PHE A 264 -5.86 3.80 25.39
C PHE A 264 -5.36 2.86 26.49
N PHE A 265 -4.06 2.84 26.76
CA PHE A 265 -3.42 1.89 27.68
C PHE A 265 -2.49 2.57 28.70
N GLY A 266 -2.14 3.84 28.51
CA GLY A 266 -1.13 4.55 29.30
C GLY A 266 0.30 4.15 28.90
N GLU A 267 0.61 2.87 29.05
CA GLU A 267 1.89 2.26 28.66
C GLU A 267 1.67 1.06 27.75
N MET A 268 2.73 0.62 27.06
CA MET A 268 2.66 -0.54 26.17
C MET A 268 2.48 -1.82 27.00
N PRO A 269 1.40 -2.60 26.79
CA PRO A 269 1.26 -3.91 27.42
C PRO A 269 2.39 -4.87 27.00
N THR A 270 2.61 -5.90 27.80
CA THR A 270 3.49 -7.02 27.45
C THR A 270 2.65 -8.23 27.04
N TRP A 271 3.23 -9.10 26.21
CA TRP A 271 2.58 -10.32 25.73
C TRP A 271 3.62 -11.33 25.27
N GLU A 272 3.17 -12.57 25.13
CA GLU A 272 3.95 -13.64 24.49
C GLU A 272 3.69 -13.67 22.98
N THR A 273 4.67 -14.14 22.23
CA THR A 273 4.55 -14.37 20.79
C THR A 273 4.15 -15.81 20.51
N TYR A 274 3.24 -16.02 19.57
CA TYR A 274 2.94 -17.32 18.99
C TYR A 274 3.69 -17.46 17.67
N GLU A 275 4.68 -18.36 17.63
CA GLU A 275 5.60 -18.49 16.49
C GLU A 275 5.18 -19.56 15.47
N GLU A 276 4.31 -20.49 15.86
CA GLU A 276 3.88 -21.56 14.97
C GLU A 276 2.87 -21.06 13.92
N PRO A 277 2.84 -21.65 12.72
CA PRO A 277 1.76 -21.45 11.77
C PRO A 277 0.39 -21.67 12.41
N SER A 278 -0.51 -20.71 12.25
CA SER A 278 -1.85 -20.79 12.83
C SER A 278 -2.92 -20.65 11.77
N LYS A 279 -3.84 -21.61 11.72
CA LYS A 279 -5.09 -21.46 10.95
C LYS A 279 -5.83 -20.21 11.42
N VAL A 280 -6.28 -19.37 10.50
CA VAL A 280 -7.16 -18.24 10.79
C VAL A 280 -8.57 -18.76 11.05
N ASP A 281 -9.14 -18.38 12.19
CA ASP A 281 -10.47 -18.85 12.60
C ASP A 281 -11.56 -17.79 12.35
N ILE A 282 -11.21 -16.51 12.44
CA ILE A 282 -12.14 -15.40 12.32
C ILE A 282 -11.39 -14.13 11.85
N VAL A 283 -12.06 -13.34 11.00
CA VAL A 283 -11.56 -12.04 10.57
C VAL A 283 -12.44 -10.93 11.11
N ILE A 284 -11.81 -9.94 11.74
CA ILE A 284 -12.44 -8.75 12.27
C ILE A 284 -12.01 -7.56 11.41
N VAL A 285 -12.97 -6.80 10.91
CA VAL A 285 -12.74 -5.50 10.28
C VAL A 285 -13.09 -4.41 11.30
N PRO A 286 -12.10 -3.91 12.07
CA PRO A 286 -12.37 -2.95 13.14
C PRO A 286 -12.59 -1.54 12.59
N ALA A 287 -13.50 -0.82 13.22
CA ALA A 287 -13.72 0.61 13.02
C ALA A 287 -13.79 1.31 14.38
N ILE A 288 -12.62 1.70 14.90
CA ILE A 288 -12.49 2.49 16.12
C ILE A 288 -12.49 3.98 15.75
N ASP A 289 -13.54 4.69 16.14
CA ASP A 289 -13.75 6.09 15.78
C ASP A 289 -14.02 7.03 16.98
N GLY A 290 -14.18 6.47 18.19
CA GLY A 290 -14.37 7.21 19.44
C GLY A 290 -15.76 7.83 19.65
N ASN A 291 -16.69 7.70 18.70
CA ASN A 291 -17.95 8.46 18.73
C ASN A 291 -19.20 7.60 18.57
N PHE A 292 -19.12 6.46 17.89
CA PHE A 292 -20.29 5.65 17.60
C PHE A 292 -20.59 4.61 18.67
N ALA A 293 -21.88 4.27 18.82
CA ALA A 293 -22.31 3.16 19.65
C ALA A 293 -21.72 1.84 19.12
N PRO A 294 -21.37 0.89 20.01
CA PRO A 294 -20.84 -0.39 19.59
C PRO A 294 -21.85 -1.09 18.68
N SER A 295 -21.37 -1.62 17.56
CA SER A 295 -22.20 -2.45 16.68
C SER A 295 -21.33 -3.48 15.98
N MET A 296 -21.90 -4.65 15.78
CA MET A 296 -21.28 -5.77 15.10
C MET A 296 -22.23 -6.30 14.04
N VAL A 297 -21.69 -6.53 12.85
CA VAL A 297 -22.42 -7.11 11.72
C VAL A 297 -21.56 -8.21 11.12
N GLU A 298 -22.14 -9.39 10.93
CA GLU A 298 -21.52 -10.44 10.11
C GLU A 298 -21.56 -10.00 8.65
N MET A 299 -20.40 -9.98 8.01
CA MET A 299 -20.25 -9.45 6.67
C MET A 299 -20.76 -10.45 5.64
N ILE A 300 -21.48 -9.95 4.64
CA ILE A 300 -21.84 -10.76 3.48
C ILE A 300 -20.60 -11.07 2.62
N PRO A 301 -20.63 -12.11 1.76
CA PRO A 301 -19.45 -12.54 0.99
C PRO A 301 -18.82 -11.42 0.16
N PHE A 302 -19.62 -10.55 -0.47
CA PHE A 302 -19.11 -9.43 -1.24
C PHE A 302 -18.23 -8.50 -0.41
N GLU A 303 -18.70 -8.13 0.78
CA GLU A 303 -18.00 -7.18 1.65
C GLU A 303 -16.71 -7.79 2.24
N ALA A 304 -16.76 -9.06 2.64
CA ALA A 304 -15.60 -9.80 3.11
C ALA A 304 -14.49 -9.86 2.05
N GLN A 305 -14.86 -10.22 0.80
CA GLN A 305 -13.93 -10.27 -0.33
C GLN A 305 -13.41 -8.89 -0.71
N PHE A 306 -14.28 -7.86 -0.69
CA PHE A 306 -13.89 -6.48 -0.98
C PHE A 306 -12.84 -5.96 0.00
N GLN A 307 -13.08 -6.08 1.31
CA GLN A 307 -12.14 -5.63 2.33
C GLN A 307 -10.82 -6.42 2.28
N THR A 308 -10.91 -7.72 2.02
CA THR A 308 -9.74 -8.60 1.90
C THR A 308 -8.86 -8.25 0.71
N LEU A 309 -9.48 -8.05 -0.46
CA LEU A 309 -8.76 -7.63 -1.65
C LEU A 309 -8.08 -6.27 -1.43
N HIS A 310 -8.75 -5.33 -0.78
CA HIS A 310 -8.16 -4.03 -0.42
C HIS A 310 -6.95 -4.19 0.51
N SER A 311 -7.02 -5.12 1.48
CA SER A 311 -5.90 -5.41 2.39
C SER A 311 -4.67 -5.93 1.65
N LEU A 312 -4.85 -6.85 0.69
CA LEU A 312 -3.78 -7.36 -0.16
C LEU A 312 -3.23 -6.27 -1.09
N GLN A 313 -4.10 -5.44 -1.65
CA GLN A 313 -3.71 -4.40 -2.60
C GLN A 313 -2.76 -3.34 -2.02
N ASN A 314 -2.77 -3.16 -0.70
CA ASN A 314 -1.85 -2.26 0.01
C ASN A 314 -0.35 -2.63 -0.16
N TYR A 315 -0.01 -3.81 -0.68
CA TYR A 315 1.38 -4.17 -0.97
C TYR A 315 1.82 -3.87 -2.40
N PHE A 316 0.90 -3.60 -3.33
CA PHE A 316 1.27 -3.24 -4.70
C PHE A 316 1.44 -1.73 -4.88
N LEU A 317 0.96 -0.93 -3.93
CA LEU A 317 1.20 0.52 -3.84
C LEU A 317 0.79 1.29 -5.10
N LEU A 318 -0.21 0.79 -5.84
CA LEU A 318 -0.65 1.38 -7.12
C LEU A 318 -1.32 2.76 -6.95
N ASN A 319 -1.66 3.13 -5.71
CA ASN A 319 -2.18 4.44 -5.33
C ASN A 319 -1.11 5.40 -4.78
N GLU A 320 0.17 4.99 -4.75
CA GLU A 320 1.26 5.75 -4.15
C GLU A 320 2.14 6.43 -5.19
N LEU A 321 2.79 7.52 -4.76
CA LEU A 321 3.89 8.14 -5.50
C LEU A 321 5.24 7.62 -4.97
N LEU A 322 6.19 7.48 -5.89
CA LEU A 322 7.59 7.25 -5.59
C LEU A 322 8.33 8.58 -5.42
N ALA A 323 8.02 9.57 -6.24
CA ALA A 323 8.53 10.94 -6.12
C ALA A 323 7.49 11.92 -6.68
N PRO A 324 7.63 13.25 -6.48
CA PRO A 324 6.76 14.22 -7.13
C PRO A 324 6.71 13.98 -8.65
N GLY A 325 5.50 13.73 -9.18
CA GLY A 325 5.28 13.42 -10.59
C GLY A 325 5.58 11.99 -11.03
N TRP A 326 6.01 11.10 -10.12
CA TRP A 326 6.38 9.72 -10.42
C TRP A 326 5.46 8.74 -9.68
N PRO A 327 4.40 8.24 -10.32
CA PRO A 327 3.56 7.19 -9.74
C PRO A 327 4.28 5.84 -9.71
N MET A 328 3.85 4.97 -8.81
CA MET A 328 4.25 3.57 -8.84
C MET A 328 3.84 2.93 -10.19
N PRO A 329 4.74 2.22 -10.90
CA PRO A 329 4.37 1.52 -12.12
C PRO A 329 3.33 0.42 -11.88
N ILE A 330 2.47 0.19 -12.87
CA ILE A 330 1.45 -0.86 -12.81
C ILE A 330 2.13 -2.22 -13.00
N VAL A 331 2.24 -2.97 -11.90
CA VAL A 331 2.80 -4.33 -11.91
C VAL A 331 1.75 -5.44 -11.99
N ASP A 332 0.49 -5.09 -11.77
CA ASP A 332 -0.62 -6.03 -11.54
C ASP A 332 -1.34 -6.34 -12.85
N THR A 333 -1.07 -7.50 -13.43
CA THR A 333 -1.72 -7.97 -14.67
C THR A 333 -3.11 -8.52 -14.41
N GLU A 334 -3.95 -8.62 -15.44
CA GLU A 334 -5.30 -9.21 -15.30
C GLU A 334 -5.23 -10.66 -14.77
N ALA A 335 -4.24 -11.43 -15.22
CA ALA A 335 -4.03 -12.81 -14.76
C ALA A 335 -3.70 -12.87 -13.27
N LEU A 336 -2.80 -12.01 -12.78
CA LEU A 336 -2.44 -11.92 -11.37
C LEU A 336 -3.65 -11.49 -10.52
N ARG A 337 -4.39 -10.48 -10.99
CA ARG A 337 -5.62 -10.01 -10.32
C ARG A 337 -6.67 -11.10 -10.19
N LYS A 338 -6.89 -11.88 -11.25
CA LYS A 338 -7.83 -13.01 -11.23
C LYS A 338 -7.37 -14.12 -10.28
N LYS A 339 -6.07 -14.46 -10.29
CA LYS A 339 -5.50 -15.44 -9.35
C LYS A 339 -5.70 -14.99 -7.90
N ARG A 340 -5.37 -13.73 -7.60
CA ARG A 340 -5.57 -13.14 -6.26
C ARG A 340 -7.03 -13.15 -5.86
N ALA A 341 -7.95 -12.75 -6.74
CA ALA A 341 -9.39 -12.81 -6.47
C ALA A 341 -9.88 -14.24 -6.19
N GLY A 342 -9.31 -15.25 -6.86
CA GLY A 342 -9.60 -16.67 -6.57
C GLY A 342 -9.17 -17.08 -5.16
N PHE A 343 -7.96 -16.69 -4.74
CA PHE A 343 -7.52 -16.90 -3.35
C PHE A 343 -8.46 -16.20 -2.35
N VAL A 344 -8.77 -14.91 -2.60
CA VAL A 344 -9.69 -14.12 -1.74
C VAL A 344 -11.05 -14.80 -1.61
N GLN A 345 -11.60 -15.31 -2.72
CA GLN A 345 -12.88 -16.03 -2.70
C GLN A 345 -12.82 -17.22 -1.74
N SER A 346 -11.77 -18.05 -1.83
CA SER A 346 -11.62 -19.22 -0.95
C SER A 346 -11.31 -18.86 0.51
N PHE A 347 -10.51 -17.81 0.75
CA PHE A 347 -10.16 -17.38 2.10
C PHE A 347 -11.35 -16.78 2.85
N CYS A 348 -12.24 -16.09 2.13
CA CYS A 348 -13.43 -15.46 2.71
C CYS A 348 -14.60 -16.42 2.99
N ASP A 349 -14.40 -17.75 2.90
CA ASP A 349 -15.33 -18.74 3.47
C ASP A 349 -15.28 -18.77 5.02
N LEU A 350 -14.30 -18.08 5.62
CA LEU A 350 -14.19 -17.86 7.06
C LEU A 350 -15.27 -16.87 7.58
N PRO A 351 -15.60 -16.90 8.88
CA PRO A 351 -16.42 -15.87 9.51
C PRO A 351 -15.76 -14.49 9.47
N TYR A 352 -16.50 -13.49 8.99
CA TYR A 352 -16.07 -12.08 8.94
C TYR A 352 -17.04 -11.19 9.69
N PHE A 353 -16.51 -10.32 10.55
CA PHE A 353 -17.31 -9.36 11.29
C PHE A 353 -16.76 -7.95 11.15
N PHE A 354 -17.64 -7.03 10.76
CA PHE A 354 -17.37 -5.61 10.87
C PHE A 354 -17.82 -5.13 12.25
N ILE A 355 -16.90 -4.50 13.00
CA ILE A 355 -17.19 -4.04 14.36
C ILE A 355 -16.83 -2.57 14.50
N ARG A 356 -17.85 -1.75 14.79
CA ARG A 356 -17.67 -0.36 15.23
C ARG A 356 -17.58 -0.30 16.73
N ALA A 357 -16.63 0.49 17.23
CA ALA A 357 -16.43 0.67 18.66
C ALA A 357 -15.82 2.04 18.97
N ALA A 358 -16.09 2.56 20.16
CA ALA A 358 -15.45 3.80 20.62
C ALA A 358 -13.98 3.60 21.03
N THR A 359 -13.63 2.40 21.52
CA THR A 359 -12.30 2.09 22.08
C THR A 359 -11.89 0.66 21.72
N PRO A 360 -10.59 0.31 21.82
CA PRO A 360 -10.17 -1.07 21.62
C PRO A 360 -10.74 -2.04 22.67
N GLN A 361 -11.00 -1.58 23.90
CA GLN A 361 -11.68 -2.39 24.92
C GLN A 361 -13.08 -2.80 24.47
N VAL A 362 -13.88 -1.82 24.02
CA VAL A 362 -15.23 -2.05 23.52
C VAL A 362 -15.22 -2.93 22.26
N LEU A 363 -14.25 -2.73 21.36
CA LEU A 363 -14.04 -3.60 20.20
C LEU A 363 -13.88 -5.07 20.66
N MET A 364 -13.01 -5.32 21.65
CA MET A 364 -12.78 -6.67 22.14
C MET A 364 -13.95 -7.24 22.93
N ASP A 365 -14.78 -6.41 23.56
CA ASP A 365 -16.03 -6.86 24.20
C ASP A 365 -17.04 -7.39 23.15
N GLU A 366 -17.08 -6.78 21.95
CA GLU A 366 -17.89 -7.30 20.84
C GLU A 366 -17.28 -8.58 20.23
N VAL A 367 -15.94 -8.62 20.06
CA VAL A 367 -15.23 -9.83 19.59
C VAL A 367 -15.48 -11.01 20.53
N ASP A 368 -15.46 -10.78 21.85
CA ASP A 368 -15.71 -11.81 22.88
C ASP A 368 -17.07 -12.52 22.72
N LYS A 369 -18.03 -11.96 21.98
CA LYS A 369 -19.36 -12.55 21.73
C LYS A 369 -19.38 -13.59 20.60
N VAL A 370 -18.37 -13.59 19.74
CA VAL A 370 -18.29 -14.44 18.53
C VAL A 370 -17.12 -15.43 18.56
N ILE A 371 -16.38 -15.48 19.66
CA ILE A 371 -15.24 -16.39 19.88
C ILE A 371 -15.53 -17.47 20.91
#